data_AF-A0A9D8AQE7-F1
#
_entry.id   AF-A0A9D8AQE7-F1
#
_cell.length_a   1.000
_cell.length_b   1.000
_cell.length_c   1.000
_cell.angle_alpha   90.00
_cell.angle_beta   90.00
_cell.angle_gamma   90.00
#
_symmetry.space_group_name_H-M   'P 1'
#
loop_
_entity.id
_entity.type
_entity.pdbx_description
1 polymer ?
#
loop_
_entity_poly.entity_id
_entity_poly.type
_entity_poly.pdbx_seq_one_letter_code
_entity_poly.pdbx_strand_id
1 'polypeptide(L)'
;MKTIKLFLLSIIIIVISCKNKSEIEWTNNWQCKVFPPEHEITTDPETGAKVVFVTSDTSKDVNLYFDLNCWFNDLSMMVFYSNRFNSYELFGYLTETGEIVRLQSPQISRAGNVTVDYQSNDIYVVRDNAIYQWNVEIEILKDSNISSKVKIRERKIALAP
;
A
#
# COMPACT_ATOMS: atom_id res chain seq x y z
N MET A 1 37.78 -43.12 6.13
CA MET A 1 37.33 -42.24 7.25
C MET A 1 37.73 -40.75 7.13
N LYS A 2 38.57 -40.32 6.17
CA LYS A 2 38.91 -38.88 5.96
C LYS A 2 37.96 -38.12 5.03
N THR A 3 37.26 -38.82 4.13
CA THR A 3 36.35 -38.25 3.12
C THR A 3 35.01 -37.76 3.69
N ILE A 4 34.52 -38.35 4.79
CA ILE A 4 33.27 -37.93 5.45
C ILE A 4 33.43 -36.58 6.17
N LYS A 5 34.63 -36.26 6.69
CA LYS A 5 34.91 -34.97 7.34
C LYS A 5 34.91 -33.78 6.37
N LEU A 6 35.24 -34.01 5.09
CA LEU A 6 35.28 -32.95 4.10
C LEU A 6 33.87 -32.55 3.62
N PHE A 7 32.94 -33.52 3.53
CA PHE A 7 31.55 -33.26 3.13
C PHE A 7 30.76 -32.48 4.20
N LEU A 8 30.98 -32.78 5.48
CA LEU A 8 30.36 -32.06 6.60
C LEU A 8 30.84 -30.60 6.70
N LEU A 9 32.10 -30.31 6.35
CA LEU A 9 32.65 -28.96 6.36
C LEU A 9 32.04 -28.09 5.25
N SER A 10 31.81 -28.66 4.07
CA SER A 10 31.16 -27.98 2.93
C SER A 10 29.70 -27.61 3.21
N ILE A 11 28.96 -28.47 3.92
CA ILE A 11 27.57 -28.19 4.31
C ILE A 11 27.51 -27.06 5.34
N ILE A 12 28.44 -27.01 6.30
CA ILE A 12 28.50 -25.92 7.30
C ILE A 12 28.77 -24.57 6.65
N ILE A 13 29.63 -24.50 5.61
CA ILE A 13 29.92 -23.24 4.90
C ILE A 13 28.70 -22.75 4.09
N ILE A 14 27.92 -23.65 3.49
CA ILE A 14 26.68 -23.28 2.77
C ILE A 14 25.61 -22.74 3.74
N VAL A 15 25.48 -23.33 4.93
CA VAL A 15 24.51 -22.87 5.95
C VAL A 15 24.90 -21.49 6.53
N ILE A 16 26.20 -21.19 6.64
CA ILE A 16 26.67 -19.87 7.11
C ILE A 16 26.50 -18.80 6.01
N SER A 17 26.74 -19.13 4.74
CA SER A 17 26.62 -18.16 3.65
C SER A 17 25.18 -17.75 3.34
N CYS A 18 24.18 -18.58 3.66
CA CYS A 18 22.77 -18.25 3.50
C CYS A 18 22.18 -17.32 4.59
N LYS A 19 22.95 -16.95 5.63
CA LYS A 19 22.45 -16.09 6.72
C LYS A 19 22.61 -14.58 6.50
N ASN A 20 23.25 -14.16 5.42
CA ASN A 20 23.38 -12.73 5.08
C ASN A 20 22.30 -12.27 4.08
N LYS A 21 21.04 -12.68 4.26
CA LYS A 21 19.94 -11.84 3.75
C LYS A 21 19.83 -10.69 4.74
N SER A 22 20.25 -9.49 4.33
CA SER A 22 19.97 -8.28 5.11
C SER A 22 18.47 -8.25 5.40
N GLU A 23 18.08 -8.33 6.67
CA GLU A 23 16.69 -8.19 7.05
C GLU A 23 16.20 -6.83 6.57
N ILE A 24 14.96 -6.79 6.06
CA ILE A 24 14.34 -5.53 5.66
C ILE A 24 14.09 -4.71 6.92
N GLU A 25 14.86 -3.65 7.10
CA GLU A 25 14.65 -2.70 8.19
C GLU A 25 13.59 -1.67 7.79
N TRP A 26 12.51 -1.64 8.56
CA TRP A 26 11.46 -0.63 8.44
C TRP A 26 11.79 0.54 9.36
N THR A 27 11.90 1.74 8.80
CA THR A 27 12.33 2.94 9.53
C THR A 27 11.17 3.69 10.21
N ASN A 28 9.94 3.48 9.72
CA ASN A 28 8.76 4.13 10.26
C ASN A 28 7.54 3.23 10.13
N ASN A 29 6.51 3.45 10.96
CA ASN A 29 5.22 2.79 10.82
C ASN A 29 4.11 3.64 11.47
N TRP A 30 2.90 3.55 10.93
CA TRP A 30 1.74 4.24 11.49
C TRP A 30 0.44 3.49 11.21
N GLN A 31 -0.52 3.69 12.11
CA GLN A 31 -1.91 3.28 11.89
C GLN A 31 -2.60 4.33 11.02
N CYS A 32 -3.22 3.90 9.93
CA CYS A 32 -3.97 4.78 9.05
C CYS A 32 -5.32 5.14 9.66
N LYS A 33 -5.80 6.35 9.35
CA LYS A 33 -7.17 6.75 9.67
C LYS A 33 -8.12 6.16 8.64
N VAL A 34 -9.12 5.41 9.10
CA VAL A 34 -10.17 4.81 8.28
C VAL A 34 -11.46 5.60 8.48
N PHE A 35 -12.12 5.93 7.38
CA PHE A 35 -13.39 6.64 7.31
C PHE A 35 -14.49 5.64 6.91
N PRO A 36 -15.76 5.94 7.25
CA PRO A 36 -16.89 5.13 6.82
C PRO A 36 -16.95 4.98 5.29
N PRO A 37 -17.72 3.98 4.80
CA PRO A 37 -17.93 3.80 3.38
C PRO A 37 -18.54 5.03 2.71
N GLU A 38 -17.97 5.45 1.58
CA GLU A 38 -18.47 6.58 0.77
C GLU A 38 -19.09 6.15 -0.55
N HIS A 39 -18.93 4.87 -0.92
CA HIS A 39 -19.23 4.44 -2.26
C HIS A 39 -20.72 4.50 -2.61
N GLU A 40 -21.00 4.71 -3.88
CA GLU A 40 -22.34 4.54 -4.44
C GLU A 40 -22.29 3.55 -5.57
N ILE A 41 -23.26 2.63 -5.59
CA ILE A 41 -23.37 1.59 -6.61
C ILE A 41 -24.62 1.88 -7.42
N THR A 42 -24.43 2.01 -8.73
CA THR A 42 -25.53 2.15 -9.68
C THR A 42 -25.33 1.21 -10.87
N THR A 43 -26.34 1.16 -11.73
CA THR A 43 -26.29 0.44 -13.00
C THR A 43 -26.40 1.45 -14.13
N ASP A 44 -25.46 1.40 -15.06
CA ASP A 44 -25.52 2.22 -16.27
C ASP A 44 -26.77 1.84 -17.09
N PRO A 45 -27.68 2.78 -17.40
CA PRO A 45 -28.97 2.46 -18.01
C PRO A 45 -28.84 1.99 -19.46
N GLU A 46 -27.77 2.37 -20.16
CA GLU A 46 -27.57 2.03 -21.59
C GLU A 46 -26.95 0.64 -21.77
N THR A 47 -25.97 0.28 -20.92
CA THR A 47 -25.18 -0.95 -21.05
C THR A 47 -25.52 -2.02 -20.02
N GLY A 48 -26.19 -1.65 -18.93
CA GLY A 48 -26.43 -2.53 -17.78
C GLY A 48 -25.19 -2.79 -16.93
N ALA A 49 -24.07 -2.11 -17.19
CA ALA A 49 -22.83 -2.28 -16.43
C ALA A 49 -22.99 -1.75 -14.99
N LYS A 50 -22.43 -2.48 -14.02
CA LYS A 50 -22.31 -1.99 -12.64
C LYS A 50 -21.28 -0.86 -12.58
N VAL A 51 -21.69 0.30 -12.08
CA VAL A 51 -20.82 1.45 -11.84
C VAL A 51 -20.68 1.65 -10.34
N VAL A 52 -19.44 1.81 -9.88
CA VAL A 52 -19.13 2.12 -8.48
C VAL A 52 -18.45 3.48 -8.44
N PHE A 53 -19.13 4.47 -7.86
CA PHE A 53 -18.53 5.74 -7.48
C PHE A 53 -17.83 5.53 -6.16
N VAL A 54 -16.50 5.68 -6.14
CA VAL A 54 -15.67 5.33 -4.98
C VAL A 54 -15.80 6.36 -3.86
N THR A 55 -15.91 7.64 -4.21
CA THR A 55 -16.00 8.74 -3.26
C THR A 55 -17.23 9.60 -3.54
N SER A 56 -17.78 10.17 -2.46
CA SER A 56 -18.89 11.13 -2.48
C SER A 56 -18.51 12.48 -1.86
N ASP A 57 -17.24 12.64 -1.47
CA ASP A 57 -16.70 13.91 -0.96
C ASP A 57 -16.76 15.00 -2.04
N THR A 58 -17.10 16.23 -1.64
CA THR A 58 -17.18 17.39 -2.56
C THR A 58 -15.81 17.89 -3.04
N SER A 59 -14.74 17.43 -2.39
CA SER A 59 -13.36 17.76 -2.73
C SER A 59 -12.92 17.09 -4.01
N LYS A 60 -11.85 17.63 -4.62
CA LYS A 60 -11.29 17.03 -5.82
C LYS A 60 -10.52 15.75 -5.48
N ASP A 61 -10.99 14.65 -6.05
CA ASP A 61 -10.34 13.35 -6.05
C ASP A 61 -9.84 13.03 -7.45
N VAL A 62 -8.63 12.46 -7.55
CA VAL A 62 -8.04 12.06 -8.82
C VAL A 62 -7.40 10.69 -8.68
N ASN A 63 -7.63 9.83 -9.66
CA ASN A 63 -6.90 8.58 -9.79
C ASN A 63 -5.42 8.88 -10.12
N LEU A 64 -4.56 7.87 -9.95
CA LEU A 64 -3.19 7.95 -10.48
C LEU A 64 -3.23 8.08 -12.01
N TYR A 65 -2.11 8.51 -12.61
CA TYR A 65 -2.01 8.55 -14.06
C TYR A 65 -2.18 7.15 -14.63
N PHE A 66 -2.78 7.02 -15.82
CA PHE A 66 -3.28 5.74 -16.33
C PHE A 66 -2.20 4.68 -16.58
N ASP A 67 -0.93 5.05 -16.64
CA ASP A 67 0.23 4.15 -16.79
C ASP A 67 0.83 3.73 -15.44
N LEU A 68 0.33 4.27 -14.33
CA LEU A 68 0.73 3.92 -12.97
C LEU A 68 -0.29 2.96 -12.38
N ASN A 69 0.20 1.93 -11.69
CA ASN A 69 -0.67 0.99 -11.00
C ASN A 69 -1.32 1.69 -9.80
N CYS A 70 -2.64 1.67 -9.73
CA CYS A 70 -3.41 2.17 -8.59
C CYS A 70 -4.12 1.06 -7.81
N TRP A 71 -3.90 -0.21 -8.14
CA TRP A 71 -4.56 -1.35 -7.53
C TRP A 71 -3.56 -2.32 -6.93
N PHE A 72 -3.85 -2.84 -5.74
CA PHE A 72 -3.21 -4.09 -5.32
C PHE A 72 -3.68 -5.24 -6.20
N ASN A 73 -2.80 -6.22 -6.39
CA ASN A 73 -3.04 -7.36 -7.28
C ASN A 73 -4.24 -8.23 -6.85
N ASP A 74 -4.54 -8.26 -5.54
CA ASP A 74 -5.70 -8.97 -4.99
C ASP A 74 -7.00 -8.14 -5.02
N LEU A 75 -6.95 -6.93 -5.61
CA LEU A 75 -8.05 -5.97 -5.69
C LEU A 75 -8.60 -5.53 -4.32
N SER A 76 -7.85 -5.74 -3.23
CA SER A 76 -8.29 -5.39 -1.87
C SER A 76 -8.36 -3.88 -1.66
N MET A 77 -7.49 -3.11 -2.33
CA MET A 77 -7.44 -1.66 -2.23
C MET A 77 -7.14 -1.00 -3.58
N MET A 78 -7.86 0.08 -3.86
CA MET A 78 -7.49 1.06 -4.90
C MET A 78 -6.90 2.31 -4.24
N VAL A 79 -5.80 2.82 -4.79
CA VAL A 79 -5.09 4.00 -4.32
C VAL A 79 -5.41 5.21 -5.18
N PHE A 80 -5.66 6.37 -4.59
CA PHE A 80 -5.98 7.60 -5.29
C PHE A 80 -5.52 8.84 -4.50
N TYR A 81 -5.51 10.01 -5.14
CA TYR A 81 -5.27 11.28 -4.45
C TYR A 81 -6.58 11.97 -4.10
N SER A 82 -6.65 12.56 -2.91
CA SER A 82 -7.78 13.39 -2.48
C SER A 82 -7.30 14.70 -1.87
N ASN A 83 -7.99 15.79 -2.16
CA ASN A 83 -7.77 17.11 -1.56
C ASN A 83 -8.69 17.42 -0.36
N ARG A 84 -9.34 16.41 0.23
CA ARG A 84 -10.33 16.61 1.33
C ARG A 84 -9.76 17.23 2.61
N PHE A 85 -8.44 17.28 2.76
CA PHE A 85 -7.75 17.97 3.86
C PHE A 85 -6.98 19.21 3.40
N ASN A 86 -7.41 19.87 2.32
CA ASN A 86 -6.71 21.02 1.72
C ASN A 86 -5.25 20.73 1.31
N SER A 87 -4.95 19.46 1.09
CA SER A 87 -3.70 18.94 0.56
C SER A 87 -4.02 17.69 -0.24
N TYR A 88 -3.44 17.54 -1.43
CA TYR A 88 -3.53 16.31 -2.23
C TYR A 88 -2.71 15.22 -1.55
N GLU A 89 -3.37 14.39 -0.77
CA GLU A 89 -2.76 13.29 -0.03
C GLU A 89 -3.18 11.96 -0.64
N LEU A 90 -2.43 10.91 -0.31
CA LEU A 90 -2.71 9.56 -0.78
C LEU A 90 -3.78 8.89 0.09
N PHE A 91 -4.78 8.34 -0.57
CA PHE A 91 -5.88 7.59 0.02
C PHE A 91 -6.00 6.20 -0.60
N GLY A 92 -6.62 5.30 0.15
CA GLY A 92 -7.02 3.97 -0.28
C GLY A 92 -8.53 3.81 -0.19
N TYR A 93 -9.10 3.04 -1.10
CA TYR A 93 -10.49 2.57 -1.06
C TYR A 93 -10.47 1.05 -0.85
N LEU A 94 -11.03 0.58 0.27
CA LEU A 94 -11.17 -0.85 0.54
C LEU A 94 -12.39 -1.40 -0.20
N THR A 95 -12.17 -2.32 -1.15
CA THR A 95 -13.24 -2.77 -2.04
C THR A 95 -14.32 -3.59 -1.36
N GLU A 96 -13.96 -4.31 -0.30
CA GLU A 96 -14.89 -5.18 0.42
C GLU A 96 -15.88 -4.40 1.27
N THR A 97 -15.42 -3.35 1.95
CA THR A 97 -16.24 -2.59 2.90
C THR A 97 -16.71 -1.25 2.35
N GLY A 98 -16.03 -0.72 1.34
CA GLY A 98 -16.26 0.61 0.80
C GLY A 98 -15.56 1.73 1.57
N GLU A 99 -14.86 1.39 2.67
CA GLU A 99 -14.18 2.35 3.54
C GLU A 99 -13.07 3.12 2.82
N ILE A 100 -12.89 4.38 3.20
CA ILE A 100 -11.82 5.24 2.72
C ILE A 100 -10.70 5.31 3.76
N VAL A 101 -9.45 5.20 3.32
CA VAL A 101 -8.28 5.12 4.19
C VAL A 101 -7.34 6.25 3.86
N ARG A 102 -7.02 7.12 4.82
CA ARG A 102 -5.96 8.12 4.65
C ARG A 102 -4.62 7.43 4.89
N LEU A 103 -3.92 7.12 3.79
CA LEU A 103 -2.66 6.37 3.82
C LEU A 103 -1.52 7.27 4.33
N GLN A 104 -1.53 8.56 3.98
CA GLN A 104 -0.50 9.47 4.45
C GLN A 104 -0.71 9.87 5.92
N SER A 105 0.31 9.67 6.76
CA SER A 105 0.32 10.21 8.12
C SER A 105 0.40 11.75 8.09
N PRO A 106 -0.34 12.48 8.94
CA PRO A 106 -0.22 13.94 9.05
C PRO A 106 1.17 14.42 9.52
N GLN A 107 2.01 13.52 10.04
CA GLN A 107 3.34 13.80 10.57
C GLN A 107 4.45 13.67 9.51
N ILE A 108 4.13 13.16 8.32
CA ILE A 108 5.09 13.03 7.22
C ILE A 108 4.78 14.02 6.10
N SER A 109 5.80 14.34 5.31
CA SER A 109 5.67 15.17 4.12
C SER A 109 4.81 14.50 3.05
N ARG A 110 4.30 15.32 2.13
CA ARG A 110 3.40 14.86 1.07
C ARG A 110 4.10 13.88 0.12
N ALA A 111 3.47 12.72 -0.05
CA ALA A 111 3.86 11.73 -1.04
C ALA A 111 3.37 12.12 -2.45
N GLY A 112 4.26 11.99 -3.44
CA GLY A 112 3.97 12.20 -4.86
C GLY A 112 4.55 11.09 -5.73
N ASN A 113 4.29 11.14 -7.04
CA ASN A 113 4.78 10.16 -8.03
C ASN A 113 4.57 8.71 -7.59
N VAL A 114 3.32 8.40 -7.23
CA VAL A 114 2.96 7.15 -6.58
C VAL A 114 2.70 6.04 -7.60
N THR A 115 3.14 4.82 -7.31
CA THR A 115 2.70 3.61 -8.01
C THR A 115 2.59 2.45 -7.03
N VAL A 116 1.64 1.55 -7.29
CA VAL A 116 1.44 0.31 -6.54
C VAL A 116 2.26 -0.83 -7.16
N ASP A 117 2.81 -1.70 -6.32
CA ASP A 117 3.51 -2.91 -6.76
C ASP A 117 2.52 -3.95 -7.31
N TYR A 118 2.94 -4.70 -8.33
CA TYR A 118 2.05 -5.65 -9.01
C TYR A 118 1.99 -7.03 -8.32
N GLN A 119 2.84 -7.32 -7.32
CA GLN A 119 2.89 -8.63 -6.66
C GLN A 119 2.59 -8.56 -5.17
N SER A 120 2.84 -7.40 -4.56
CA SER A 120 2.77 -7.19 -3.12
C SER A 120 1.88 -6.01 -2.77
N ASN A 121 1.55 -5.88 -1.49
CA ASN A 121 0.80 -4.73 -0.98
C ASN A 121 1.74 -3.54 -0.70
N ASP A 122 2.66 -3.30 -1.63
CA ASP A 122 3.62 -2.22 -1.54
C ASP A 122 3.21 -1.04 -2.40
N ILE A 123 3.43 0.16 -1.88
CA ILE A 123 3.26 1.42 -2.59
C ILE A 123 4.61 2.12 -2.62
N TYR A 124 5.05 2.53 -3.80
CA TYR A 124 6.26 3.33 -3.96
C TYR A 124 5.88 4.80 -4.07
N VAL A 125 6.53 5.63 -3.28
CA VAL A 125 6.24 7.06 -3.21
C VAL A 125 7.52 7.88 -3.23
N VAL A 126 7.44 9.10 -3.76
CA VAL A 126 8.50 10.09 -3.68
C VAL A 126 8.12 11.17 -2.67
N ARG A 127 9.00 11.44 -1.71
CA ARG A 127 8.90 12.56 -0.76
C ARG A 127 10.29 12.95 -0.28
N ASP A 128 10.50 14.21 0.10
CA ASP A 128 11.78 14.71 0.67
C ASP A 128 13.05 14.31 -0.13
N ASN A 129 12.98 14.40 -1.46
CA ASN A 129 14.07 13.99 -2.36
C ASN A 129 14.53 12.52 -2.18
N ALA A 130 13.61 11.64 -1.79
CA ALA A 130 13.85 10.23 -1.59
C ALA A 130 12.67 9.39 -2.07
N ILE A 131 12.98 8.15 -2.43
CA ILE A 131 12.00 7.12 -2.78
C ILE A 131 11.79 6.24 -1.56
N TYR A 132 10.53 6.04 -1.21
CA TYR A 132 10.11 5.19 -0.10
C TYR A 132 9.25 4.04 -0.60
N GLN A 133 9.37 2.91 0.09
CA GLN A 133 8.43 1.80 -0.03
C GLN A 133 7.54 1.82 1.20
N TRP A 134 6.23 1.80 0.97
CA TRP A 134 5.20 1.65 1.98
C TRP A 134 4.57 0.27 1.84
N ASN A 135 4.85 -0.63 2.76
CA ASN A 135 4.12 -1.88 2.85
C ASN A 135 2.84 -1.68 3.63
N VAL A 136 1.71 -2.07 3.03
CA VAL A 136 0.37 -1.88 3.57
C VAL A 136 -0.15 -3.20 4.12
N GLU A 137 -0.42 -3.21 5.43
CA GLU A 137 -1.07 -4.31 6.13
C GLU A 137 -2.56 -3.97 6.29
N ILE A 138 -3.44 -4.83 5.80
CA ILE A 138 -4.89 -4.64 5.83
C ILE A 138 -5.53 -5.76 6.67
N GLU A 139 -6.33 -5.37 7.66
CA GLU A 139 -7.21 -6.25 8.43
C GLU A 139 -8.65 -5.78 8.23
N ILE A 140 -9.39 -6.49 7.38
CA ILE A 140 -10.80 -6.17 7.09
C ILE A 140 -11.68 -6.60 8.28
N LEU A 141 -12.46 -5.66 8.80
CA LEU A 141 -13.46 -5.92 9.84
C LEU A 141 -14.85 -5.73 9.24
N LYS A 142 -15.66 -6.80 9.22
CA LYS A 142 -16.96 -6.82 8.54
C LYS A 142 -18.13 -6.29 9.38
N ASP A 143 -17.88 -5.90 10.63
CA ASP A 143 -18.89 -5.30 11.50
C ASP A 143 -19.02 -3.82 11.14
N SER A 144 -20.23 -3.37 10.78
CA SER A 144 -20.50 -1.98 10.41
C SER A 144 -20.17 -0.96 11.51
N ASN A 145 -20.02 -1.40 12.77
CA ASN A 145 -19.68 -0.54 13.89
C ASN A 145 -18.18 -0.46 14.17
N ILE A 146 -17.36 -1.25 13.48
CA ILE A 146 -15.91 -1.34 13.71
C ILE A 146 -15.19 -1.14 12.39
N SER A 147 -14.48 -0.03 12.26
CA SER A 147 -13.68 0.23 11.07
C SER A 147 -12.54 -0.78 10.91
N SER A 148 -12.23 -1.14 9.66
CA SER A 148 -11.06 -1.96 9.33
C SER A 148 -9.77 -1.34 9.86
N LYS A 149 -8.72 -2.15 10.04
CA LYS A 149 -7.40 -1.65 10.42
C LYS A 149 -6.46 -1.68 9.22
N VAL A 150 -5.88 -0.52 8.91
CA VAL A 150 -4.82 -0.42 7.90
C VAL A 150 -3.58 0.18 8.52
N LYS A 151 -2.45 -0.50 8.37
CA LYS A 151 -1.15 -0.04 8.88
C LYS A 151 -0.17 0.08 7.74
N ILE A 152 0.69 1.10 7.80
CA ILE A 152 1.81 1.24 6.89
C ILE A 152 3.10 1.01 7.64
N ARG A 153 4.02 0.27 7.02
CA ARG A 153 5.44 0.24 7.35
C ARG A 153 6.20 0.88 6.21
N GLU A 154 7.13 1.75 6.55
CA GLU A 154 7.87 2.54 5.56
C GLU A 154 9.37 2.30 5.71
N ARG A 155 10.05 2.22 4.56
CA ARG A 155 11.50 2.32 4.48
C ARG A 155 11.92 3.21 3.32
N LYS A 156 13.02 3.93 3.48
CA LYS A 156 13.70 4.61 2.38
C LYS A 156 14.45 3.58 1.54
N ILE A 157 14.26 3.61 0.23
CA ILE A 157 14.91 2.67 -0.70
C ILE A 157 15.95 3.33 -1.61
N ALA A 158 15.80 4.63 -1.89
CA ALA A 158 16.75 5.38 -2.71
C ALA A 158 16.64 6.90 -2.47
N LEU A 159 17.58 7.66 -3.03
CA LEU A 159 17.39 9.08 -3.30
C LEU A 159 16.56 9.24 -4.57
N ALA A 160 15.74 10.30 -4.62
CA ALA A 160 15.06 10.69 -5.85
C ALA A 160 16.07 11.38 -6.79
N PRO A 161 15.89 11.25 -8.12
CA PRO A 161 16.70 11.94 -9.11
C PRO A 161 16.51 13.47 -9.09
#